data_AF-A0A5B2TS75-F1
#
_entry.id   AF-A0A5B2TS75-F1
#
_cell.length_a   1.000
_cell.length_b   1.000
_cell.length_c   1.000
_cell.angle_alpha   90.00
_cell.angle_beta   90.00
_cell.angle_gamma   90.00
#
_symmetry.space_group_name_H-M   'P 1'
#
loop_
_entity.id
_entity.type
_entity.pdbx_description
1 polymer ?
#
loop_
_entity_poly.entity_id
_entity_poly.type
_entity_poly.pdbx_seq_one_letter_code
_entity_poly.pdbx_strand_id
1 'polypeptide(L)'
;MKIVAKSRIEGPEAFGDAAIITDDDGSHVLQLTNFWVAQGAPDVRIVFSKDPIGVVAEHNIRFIAELPDGHFEGDFPIDHLNDFDEMKTLIVYCKKFFAHFGHGTIEKKN
;
A
#
# COMPACT_ATOMS: atom_id res chain seq x y z
N MET A 1 10.14 -12.59 -12.65
CA MET A 1 9.39 -11.93 -11.56
C MET A 1 9.86 -12.41 -10.19
N LYS A 2 10.07 -11.52 -9.22
CA LYS A 2 10.46 -11.84 -7.83
C LYS A 2 9.61 -11.05 -6.83
N ILE A 3 9.03 -11.73 -5.83
CA ILE A 3 8.43 -11.03 -4.67
C ILE A 3 9.57 -10.51 -3.78
N VAL A 4 9.66 -9.19 -3.63
CA VAL A 4 10.69 -8.53 -2.80
C VAL A 4 10.18 -8.16 -1.42
N ALA A 5 8.87 -8.00 -1.24
CA ALA A 5 8.26 -7.83 0.08
C ALA A 5 6.80 -8.24 0.10
N LYS A 6 6.27 -8.42 1.30
CA LYS A 6 4.86 -8.68 1.56
C LYS A 6 4.34 -7.78 2.67
N SER A 7 3.04 -7.59 2.71
CA SER A 7 2.35 -6.96 3.82
C SER A 7 0.93 -7.51 3.90
N ARG A 8 0.40 -7.58 5.12
CA ARG A 8 -1.01 -7.85 5.36
C ARG A 8 -1.62 -6.58 5.94
N ILE A 9 -2.52 -5.96 5.20
CA ILE A 9 -3.17 -4.72 5.59
C ILE A 9 -4.38 -5.07 6.44
N GLU A 10 -4.46 -4.49 7.64
CA GLU A 10 -5.57 -4.67 8.56
C GLU A 10 -6.06 -3.31 9.06
N GLY A 11 -7.37 -3.16 9.13
CA GLY A 11 -8.01 -1.93 9.57
C GLY A 11 -9.53 -2.00 9.51
N PRO A 12 -10.21 -1.01 10.12
CA PRO A 12 -11.67 -0.98 10.14
C PRO A 12 -12.31 -0.77 8.77
N GLU A 13 -11.61 -0.06 7.86
CA GLU A 13 -12.18 0.42 6.59
C GLU A 13 -11.36 -0.05 5.37
N ALA A 14 -10.30 -0.84 5.59
CA ALA A 14 -9.55 -1.50 4.53
C ALA A 14 -8.82 -2.74 5.07
N PHE A 15 -8.82 -3.83 4.30
CA PHE A 15 -8.04 -5.04 4.60
C PHE A 15 -7.65 -5.79 3.33
N GLY A 16 -6.61 -6.61 3.42
CA GLY A 16 -6.23 -7.54 2.36
C GLY A 16 -4.73 -7.86 2.36
N ASP A 17 -4.31 -8.63 1.37
CA ASP A 17 -2.92 -9.02 1.20
C ASP A 17 -2.24 -8.15 0.14
N ALA A 18 -0.99 -7.79 0.38
CA ALA A 18 -0.16 -7.01 -0.52
C ALA A 18 1.20 -7.66 -0.74
N ALA A 19 1.69 -7.62 -1.97
CA ALA A 19 3.02 -8.04 -2.34
C ALA A 19 3.68 -7.01 -3.26
N ILE A 20 4.97 -6.76 -3.04
CA ILE A 20 5.77 -5.94 -3.96
C ILE A 20 6.55 -6.91 -4.82
N ILE A 21 6.39 -6.78 -6.13
CA ILE A 21 6.96 -7.67 -7.14
C ILE A 21 7.88 -6.83 -8.02
N THR A 22 9.07 -7.37 -8.28
CA THR A 22 9.96 -6.87 -9.33
C THR A 22 9.84 -7.77 -10.54
N ASP A 23 9.50 -7.19 -11.68
CA ASP A 23 9.40 -7.88 -12.96
C ASP A 23 10.77 -8.05 -13.63
N ASP A 24 10.82 -8.83 -14.70
CA ASP A 24 12.08 -9.20 -15.37
C ASP A 24 12.73 -8.02 -16.10
N ASP A 25 11.96 -6.97 -16.40
CA ASP A 25 12.45 -5.70 -16.95
C ASP A 25 12.94 -4.72 -15.86
N GLY A 26 12.85 -5.11 -14.59
CA GLY A 26 13.22 -4.30 -13.43
C GLY A 26 12.14 -3.34 -12.96
N SER A 27 10.97 -3.32 -13.59
CA SER A 27 9.83 -2.56 -13.09
C SER A 27 9.27 -3.17 -11.79
N HIS A 28 8.57 -2.35 -11.01
CA HIS A 28 8.03 -2.72 -9.72
C HIS A 28 6.53 -2.51 -9.68
N VAL A 29 5.81 -3.48 -9.13
CA VAL A 29 4.36 -3.39 -8.93
C VAL A 29 3.99 -3.76 -7.49
N LEU A 30 2.97 -3.07 -6.98
CA LEU A 30 2.21 -3.47 -5.81
C LEU A 30 1.05 -4.35 -6.30
N GLN A 31 1.12 -5.64 -6.00
CA GLN A 31 0.03 -6.58 -6.21
C GLN A 31 -0.84 -6.61 -4.95
N LEU A 32 -2.15 -6.41 -5.13
CA LEU A 32 -3.17 -6.54 -4.09
C LEU A 32 -4.07 -7.73 -4.38
N THR A 33 -4.27 -8.59 -3.39
CA THR A 33 -5.12 -9.79 -3.46
C THR A 33 -6.03 -9.87 -2.26
N ASN A 34 -7.23 -10.46 -2.43
CA ASN A 34 -8.26 -10.49 -1.38
C ASN A 34 -8.54 -9.11 -0.76
N PHE A 35 -8.44 -8.04 -1.55
CA PHE A 35 -8.48 -6.68 -1.02
C PHE A 35 -9.91 -6.18 -0.89
N TRP A 36 -10.14 -5.37 0.13
CA TRP A 36 -11.40 -4.69 0.37
C TRP A 36 -11.15 -3.28 0.90
N VAL A 37 -11.94 -2.32 0.39
CA VAL A 37 -12.01 -0.94 0.88
C VAL A 37 -13.47 -0.59 1.12
N ALA A 38 -13.74 0.14 2.20
CA ALA A 38 -15.09 0.58 2.53
C ALA A 38 -15.73 1.43 1.41
N GLN A 39 -17.02 1.16 1.15
CA GLN A 39 -17.76 1.81 0.08
C GLN A 39 -18.09 3.27 0.36
N GLY A 40 -18.10 4.09 -0.70
CA GLY A 40 -18.51 5.48 -0.63
C GLY A 40 -17.46 6.46 -0.06
N ALA A 41 -16.28 5.97 0.30
CA ALA A 41 -15.15 6.82 0.66
C ALA A 41 -14.51 7.45 -0.60
N PRO A 42 -14.44 8.78 -0.72
CA PRO A 42 -13.79 9.44 -1.85
C PRO A 42 -12.27 9.47 -1.67
N ASP A 43 -11.51 9.35 -2.77
CA ASP A 43 -10.04 9.58 -2.79
C ASP A 43 -9.28 8.71 -1.77
N VAL A 44 -9.56 7.40 -1.78
CA VAL A 44 -8.82 6.41 -1.00
C VAL A 44 -7.51 6.09 -1.71
N ARG A 45 -6.42 6.05 -0.95
CA ARG A 45 -5.07 5.86 -1.47
C ARG A 45 -4.34 4.79 -0.69
N ILE A 46 -3.46 4.09 -1.39
CA ILE A 46 -2.42 3.28 -0.78
C ILE A 46 -1.06 3.95 -0.95
N VAL A 47 -0.30 4.00 0.14
CA VAL A 47 0.98 4.69 0.21
C VAL A 47 1.99 3.85 0.98
N PHE A 48 3.27 3.98 0.64
CA PHE A 48 4.33 3.61 1.57
C PHE A 48 4.43 4.64 2.68
N SER A 49 4.88 4.22 3.86
CA SER A 49 5.24 5.11 4.95
C SER A 49 6.52 4.67 5.65
N LYS A 50 7.31 5.66 6.06
CA LYS A 50 8.47 5.47 6.95
C LYS A 50 8.06 5.24 8.40
N ASP A 51 6.81 5.56 8.75
CA ASP A 51 6.29 5.38 10.10
C ASP A 51 6.02 3.89 10.40
N PRO A 52 6.57 3.33 11.49
CA PRO A 52 6.46 1.90 11.78
C PRO A 52 5.10 1.49 12.33
N ILE A 53 4.24 2.43 12.71
CA ILE A 53 2.93 2.17 13.32
C ILE A 53 1.76 2.68 12.46
N GLY A 54 2.04 3.08 11.22
CA GLY A 54 1.01 3.46 10.25
C GLY A 54 0.41 4.85 10.44
N VAL A 55 1.12 5.78 11.10
CA VAL A 55 0.65 7.18 11.19
C VAL A 55 0.74 7.86 9.82
N VAL A 56 -0.38 8.45 9.39
CA VAL A 56 -0.44 9.23 8.14
C VAL A 56 0.20 10.60 8.37
N ALA A 57 1.31 10.87 7.69
CA ALA A 57 1.94 12.18 7.67
C ALA A 57 2.54 12.45 6.29
N GLU A 58 2.14 13.54 5.62
CA GLU A 58 2.45 13.78 4.20
C GLU A 58 3.95 13.71 3.86
N HIS A 59 4.81 14.18 4.76
CA HIS A 59 6.27 14.15 4.57
C HIS A 59 6.89 12.75 4.68
N ASN A 60 6.19 11.81 5.34
CA ASN A 60 6.66 10.45 5.59
C ASN A 60 6.08 9.41 4.63
N ILE A 61 5.13 9.80 3.76
CA ILE A 61 4.46 8.88 2.84
C ILE A 61 4.96 9.01 1.40
N ARG A 62 4.81 7.94 0.63
CA ARG A 62 4.99 7.93 -0.83
C ARG A 62 3.77 7.32 -1.49
N PHE A 63 3.18 8.09 -2.41
CA PHE A 63 1.96 7.69 -3.09
C PHE A 63 2.20 6.55 -4.06
N ILE A 64 1.42 5.47 -3.97
CA ILE A 64 1.45 4.36 -4.94
C ILE A 64 0.26 4.46 -5.88
N ALA A 65 -0.97 4.40 -5.36
CA ALA A 65 -2.17 4.38 -6.18
C ALA A 65 -3.41 4.91 -5.45
N GLU A 66 -4.38 5.36 -6.25
CA GLU A 66 -5.77 5.51 -5.82
C GLU A 66 -6.46 4.14 -5.90
N LEU A 67 -7.26 3.83 -4.89
CA LEU A 67 -7.93 2.52 -4.77
C LEU A 67 -9.41 2.63 -5.11
N PRO A 68 -9.97 1.64 -5.83
CA PRO A 68 -11.41 1.47 -5.93
C PRO A 68 -12.00 1.07 -4.57
N ASP A 69 -13.31 1.22 -4.43
CA ASP A 69 -14.04 0.72 -3.27
C ASP A 69 -14.59 -0.70 -3.49
N GLY A 70 -15.03 -1.33 -2.40
CA GLY A 70 -15.50 -2.72 -2.42
C GLY A 70 -14.35 -3.73 -2.54
N HIS A 71 -14.68 -4.93 -3.03
CA HIS A 71 -13.72 -6.02 -3.22
C HIS A 71 -13.05 -5.93 -4.58
N PHE A 72 -11.73 -6.07 -4.59
CA PHE A 72 -10.95 -6.07 -5.83
C PHE A 72 -9.60 -6.75 -5.65
N GLU A 73 -8.98 -7.03 -6.78
CA GLU A 73 -7.58 -7.44 -6.91
C GLU A 73 -6.98 -6.62 -8.04
N GLY A 74 -5.67 -6.39 -7.99
CA GLY A 74 -5.00 -5.62 -9.03
C GLY A 74 -3.53 -5.38 -8.77
N ASP A 75 -2.83 -5.06 -9.86
CA ASP A 75 -1.43 -4.69 -9.85
C ASP A 75 -1.31 -3.19 -10.13
N PHE A 76 -0.54 -2.49 -9.28
CA PHE A 76 -0.35 -1.04 -9.34
C PHE A 76 1.14 -0.71 -9.50
N PRO A 77 1.55 0.05 -10.51
CA PRO A 77 2.96 0.37 -10.73
C PRO A 77 3.54 1.21 -9.58
N ILE A 78 4.82 0.97 -9.25
CA ILE A 78 5.58 1.73 -8.26
C ILE A 78 6.78 2.40 -8.95
N ASP A 79 6.66 3.71 -9.17
CA ASP A 79 7.69 4.48 -9.90
C ASP A 79 8.87 4.94 -9.03
N HIS A 80 8.83 4.68 -7.72
CA HIS A 80 9.74 5.29 -6.73
C HIS A 80 10.25 4.30 -5.67
N LEU A 81 10.59 3.07 -6.07
CA LEU A 81 11.14 2.08 -5.12
C LEU A 81 12.55 2.42 -4.58
N ASN A 82 13.15 3.53 -5.03
CA ASN A 82 14.51 3.95 -4.66
C ASN A 82 14.68 4.25 -3.15
N ASP A 83 13.61 4.64 -2.44
CA ASP A 83 13.62 4.85 -0.98
C ASP A 83 12.90 3.73 -0.21
N PHE A 84 12.65 2.60 -0.86
CA PHE A 84 11.94 1.47 -0.28
C PHE A 84 12.62 0.90 0.97
N ASP A 85 13.94 1.00 1.06
CA ASP A 85 14.71 0.58 2.23
C ASP A 85 14.28 1.29 3.53
N GLU A 86 13.83 2.53 3.41
CA GLU A 86 13.35 3.35 4.51
C GLU A 86 11.89 3.07 4.88
N MET A 87 11.10 2.53 3.94
CA MET A 87 9.68 2.27 4.14
C MET A 87 9.44 1.08 5.08
N LYS A 88 8.51 1.28 6.01
CA LYS A 88 8.19 0.34 7.11
C LYS A 88 6.77 -0.20 7.01
N THR A 89 5.83 0.60 6.54
CA THR A 89 4.42 0.22 6.46
C THR A 89 3.80 0.58 5.10
N LEU A 90 2.79 -0.20 4.72
CA LEU A 90 1.81 0.17 3.70
C LEU A 90 0.57 0.69 4.41
N ILE A 91 0.13 1.90 4.06
CA ILE A 91 -1.04 2.54 4.67
C ILE A 91 -2.11 2.75 3.60
N VAL A 92 -3.34 2.40 3.94
CA VAL A 92 -4.55 2.82 3.23
C VAL A 92 -5.19 3.96 4.01
N TYR A 93 -5.45 5.07 3.33
CA TYR A 93 -6.10 6.22 3.95
C TYR A 93 -6.96 6.99 2.94
N CYS A 94 -7.99 7.67 3.42
CA CYS A 94 -8.75 8.62 2.64
C CYS A 94 -8.03 9.98 2.68
N LYS A 95 -7.55 10.48 1.54
CA LYS A 95 -6.83 11.76 1.51
C LYS A 95 -7.74 12.95 1.79
N LYS A 96 -8.97 12.93 1.27
CA LYS A 96 -9.92 14.03 1.45
C LYS A 96 -10.21 14.34 2.93
N PHE A 97 -10.29 13.31 3.77
CA PHE A 97 -10.57 13.43 5.19
C PHE A 97 -9.35 13.16 6.08
N PHE A 98 -8.20 12.85 5.46
CA PHE A 98 -6.99 12.41 6.14
C PHE A 98 -7.22 11.26 7.14
N ALA A 99 -8.19 10.39 6.82
CA ALA A 99 -8.65 9.31 7.71
C ALA A 99 -7.90 8.02 7.42
N HIS A 100 -7.28 7.44 8.45
CA HIS A 100 -6.59 6.15 8.36
C HIS A 100 -7.60 4.99 8.25
N PHE A 101 -7.48 4.16 7.21
CA PHE A 101 -8.41 3.06 6.94
C PHE A 101 -7.84 1.69 7.33
N GLY A 102 -6.53 1.51 7.18
CA GLY A 102 -5.83 0.29 7.55
C GLY A 102 -4.34 0.41 7.22
N HIS A 103 -3.51 -0.42 7.84
CA HIS A 103 -2.10 -0.52 7.48
C HIS A 103 -1.56 -1.93 7.70
N GLY A 104 -0.39 -2.19 7.14
CA GLY A 104 0.36 -3.41 7.36
C GLY A 104 1.87 -3.12 7.40
N THR A 105 2.59 -3.88 8.21
CA THR A 105 4.07 -3.85 8.20
C THR A 105 4.60 -4.47 6.92
N ILE A 106 5.65 -3.88 6.36
CA ILE A 106 6.34 -4.40 5.18
C ILE A 106 7.40 -5.41 5.62
N GLU A 107 7.19 -6.66 5.23
CA GLU A 107 8.10 -7.77 5.45
C GLU A 107 8.95 -7.98 4.20
N LYS A 108 10.20 -7.52 4.24
CA LYS A 108 11.13 -7.64 3.11
C LYS A 108 11.68 -9.05 3.02
N LYS A 109 11.73 -9.58 1.81
CA LYS A 109 12.40 -10.83 1.51
C LYS A 109 13.85 -10.55 1.13
N ASN A 110 14.77 -11.13 1.89
CA ASN A 110 16.19 -11.19 1.54
C ASN A 110 16.38 -11.99 0.24
#